data_AF-A4TFC9-F1
#
_entry.id   AF-A4TFC9-F1
#
_cell.length_a   1.000
_cell.length_b   1.000
_cell.length_c   1.000
_cell.angle_alpha   90.00
_cell.angle_beta   90.00
_cell.angle_gamma   90.00
#
_symmetry.space_group_name_H-M   'P 1'
#
loop_
_entity.id
_entity.type
_entity.pdbx_description
1 polymer ?
#
loop_
_entity_poly.entity_id
_entity_poly.type
_entity_poly.pdbx_seq_one_letter_code
_entity_poly.pdbx_strand_id
1 'polypeptide(L)'
;MIHELAEFEHAAEECTVTESRLAKALFGPEPAVYGHIVEVDGQAAATALWFRNYSTWDGVAGIYLEDLFVRPQFRRRGLARKLLATLARECVDNGYSRLSWAVLDWNVNAIALYDGVGGKPQTEWITYRVSGPGLSELASRDVPGSGS
;
A
#
# COMPACT_ATOMS: atom_id res chain seq x y z
N MET A 1 3.57 -14.13 0.53
CA MET A 1 4.14 -12.79 0.81
C MET A 1 3.20 -11.89 1.58
N ILE A 2 1.91 -11.71 1.23
CA ILE A 2 0.98 -10.91 2.07
C ILE A 2 0.86 -11.48 3.50
N HIS A 3 0.60 -12.79 3.64
CA HIS A 3 0.60 -13.42 4.97
C HIS A 3 1.96 -13.35 5.68
N GLU A 4 3.08 -13.42 4.94
CA GLU A 4 4.43 -13.28 5.51
C GLU A 4 4.69 -11.84 6.03
N LEU A 5 4.14 -10.83 5.34
CA LEU A 5 4.17 -9.44 5.78
C LEU A 5 3.31 -9.26 7.04
N ALA A 6 2.08 -9.77 7.04
CA ALA A 6 1.18 -9.69 8.19
C ALA A 6 1.77 -10.37 9.44
N GLU A 7 2.46 -11.50 9.29
CA GLU A 7 3.20 -12.15 10.37
C GLU A 7 4.36 -11.26 10.88
N PHE A 8 5.14 -10.68 9.97
CA PHE A 8 6.21 -9.74 10.32
C PHE A 8 5.69 -8.49 11.05
N GLU A 9 4.47 -8.04 10.72
CA GLU A 9 3.83 -6.88 11.33
C GLU A 9 3.04 -7.18 12.61
N HIS A 10 3.09 -8.43 13.09
CA HIS A 10 2.34 -8.91 14.26
C HIS A 10 0.81 -8.81 14.10
N ALA A 11 0.32 -8.88 12.87
CA ALA A 11 -1.09 -8.74 12.49
C ALA A 11 -1.62 -9.95 11.69
N ALA A 12 -1.01 -11.13 11.84
CA ALA A 12 -1.38 -12.33 11.09
C ALA A 12 -2.86 -12.71 11.26
N GLU A 13 -3.42 -12.55 12.46
CA GLU A 13 -4.82 -12.86 12.77
C GLU A 13 -5.82 -11.89 12.09
N GLU A 14 -5.38 -10.68 11.75
CA GLU A 14 -6.18 -9.67 11.04
C GLU A 14 -6.17 -9.89 9.52
N CYS A 15 -5.22 -10.69 9.02
CA CYS A 15 -5.02 -10.93 7.60
C CYS A 15 -6.02 -11.97 7.06
N THR A 16 -7.21 -11.49 6.69
CA THR A 16 -8.33 -12.32 6.18
C THR A 16 -8.37 -12.43 4.65
N VAL A 17 -7.30 -12.01 3.96
CA VAL A 17 -7.22 -12.10 2.49
C VAL A 17 -7.29 -13.55 2.04
N THR A 18 -8.01 -13.81 0.95
CA THR A 18 -8.02 -15.12 0.29
C THR A 18 -7.45 -14.99 -1.10
N GLU A 19 -6.91 -16.09 -1.63
CA GLU A 19 -6.38 -16.13 -3.00
C GLU A 19 -7.42 -15.67 -4.03
N SER A 20 -8.67 -16.12 -3.90
CA SER A 20 -9.76 -15.73 -4.79
C SER A 20 -10.08 -14.22 -4.75
N ARG A 21 -10.07 -13.61 -3.56
CA ARG A 21 -10.27 -12.16 -3.41
C ARG A 21 -9.11 -11.37 -4.00
N LEU A 22 -7.88 -11.81 -3.74
CA LEU A 22 -6.68 -11.18 -4.27
C LEU A 22 -6.60 -11.31 -5.79
N ALA A 23 -6.87 -12.49 -6.35
CA ALA A 23 -6.88 -12.72 -7.79
C ALA A 23 -7.90 -11.82 -8.50
N LYS A 24 -9.11 -11.66 -7.92
CA LYS A 24 -10.11 -10.72 -8.44
C LYS A 24 -9.62 -9.27 -8.37
N ALA A 25 -8.97 -8.87 -7.28
CA ALA A 25 -8.46 -7.51 -7.10
C ALA A 25 -7.31 -7.16 -8.07
N LEU A 26 -6.45 -8.14 -8.41
CA LEU A 26 -5.30 -7.97 -9.29
C LEU A 26 -5.63 -8.16 -10.78
N PHE A 27 -6.50 -9.12 -11.10
CA PHE A 27 -6.70 -9.60 -12.48
C PHE A 27 -8.16 -9.52 -12.94
N GLY A 28 -9.05 -8.91 -12.15
CA GLY A 28 -10.41 -8.62 -12.57
C GLY A 28 -10.46 -7.62 -13.74
N PRO A 29 -11.63 -7.45 -14.38
CA PRO A 29 -11.81 -6.48 -15.46
C PRO A 29 -11.56 -5.03 -15.03
N GLU A 30 -11.73 -4.75 -13.74
CA GLU A 30 -11.41 -3.48 -13.09
C GLU A 30 -10.45 -3.77 -11.91
N PRO A 31 -9.13 -3.79 -12.15
CA PRO A 31 -8.16 -4.05 -11.10
C PRO A 31 -8.21 -2.96 -10.02
N ALA A 32 -8.39 -3.39 -8.77
CA ALA A 32 -8.35 -2.50 -7.61
C ALA A 32 -6.91 -2.30 -7.10
N VAL A 33 -6.04 -3.28 -7.33
CA VAL A 33 -4.66 -3.30 -6.88
C VAL A 33 -3.77 -3.76 -8.04
N TYR A 34 -2.56 -3.23 -8.09
CA TYR A 34 -1.49 -3.58 -9.03
C TYR A 34 -0.31 -4.14 -8.24
N GLY A 35 0.50 -4.99 -8.88
CA GLY A 35 1.58 -5.69 -8.20
C GLY A 35 2.86 -5.81 -9.02
N HIS A 36 4.01 -5.64 -8.35
CA HIS A 36 5.31 -6.00 -8.89
C HIS A 36 5.94 -7.10 -8.03
N ILE A 37 6.52 -8.10 -8.68
CA ILE A 37 7.29 -9.17 -8.04
C ILE A 37 8.74 -9.07 -8.51
N VAL A 38 9.68 -9.18 -7.57
CA VAL A 38 11.09 -9.39 -7.88
C VAL A 38 11.39 -10.86 -7.68
N GLU A 39 11.93 -11.51 -8.70
CA GLU A 39 12.45 -12.86 -8.61
C GLU A 39 13.98 -12.86 -8.49
N VAL A 40 14.50 -13.75 -7.64
CA VAL A 40 15.93 -14.01 -7.48
C VAL A 40 16.11 -15.52 -7.53
N ASP A 41 16.91 -16.02 -8.48
CA ASP A 41 17.17 -17.45 -8.67
C ASP A 41 15.88 -18.28 -8.81
N GLY A 42 14.89 -17.75 -9.55
CA GLY A 42 13.59 -18.39 -9.77
C GLY A 42 12.64 -18.38 -8.56
N GLN A 43 12.98 -17.65 -7.49
CA GLN A 43 12.13 -17.52 -6.30
C GLN A 43 11.59 -16.09 -6.17
N ALA A 44 10.30 -15.96 -5.87
CA ALA A 44 9.72 -14.67 -5.49
C ALA A 44 10.42 -14.14 -4.22
N ALA A 45 11.16 -13.05 -4.37
CA ALA A 45 12.05 -12.50 -3.37
C ALA A 45 11.49 -11.24 -2.70
N ALA A 46 10.78 -10.42 -3.47
CA ALA A 46 10.15 -9.21 -2.98
C ALA A 46 8.87 -8.89 -3.74
N THR A 47 7.98 -8.12 -3.12
CA THR A 47 6.73 -7.65 -3.72
C THR A 47 6.47 -6.19 -3.39
N ALA A 48 5.79 -5.50 -4.30
CA ALA A 48 5.13 -4.24 -4.04
C ALA A 48 3.68 -4.32 -4.53
N LEU A 49 2.70 -4.12 -3.65
CA LEU A 49 1.29 -3.98 -4.01
C LEU A 49 0.86 -2.54 -3.84
N TRP A 50 0.14 -2.00 -4.81
CA TRP A 50 -0.18 -0.58 -4.84
C TRP A 50 -1.47 -0.32 -5.59
N PHE A 51 -2.06 0.85 -5.36
CA PHE A 51 -3.23 1.32 -6.07
C PHE A 51 -3.13 2.82 -6.37
N ARG A 52 -3.97 3.30 -7.28
CA ARG A 52 -4.02 4.73 -7.61
C ARG A 52 -4.80 5.49 -6.55
N ASN A 53 -4.23 6.58 -6.05
CA ASN A 53 -4.96 7.59 -5.29
C ASN A 53 -5.06 8.89 -6.11
N TYR A 54 -5.74 9.90 -5.57
CA TYR A 54 -5.90 11.18 -6.24
C TYR A 54 -5.59 12.34 -5.29
N SER A 55 -4.92 13.36 -5.80
CA SER A 55 -4.70 14.61 -5.09
C SER A 55 -5.65 15.66 -5.64
N THR A 56 -6.61 16.11 -4.84
CA THR A 56 -7.50 17.21 -5.23
C THR A 56 -6.77 18.55 -5.29
N TRP A 57 -5.61 18.67 -4.63
CA TRP A 57 -4.79 19.88 -4.65
C TRP A 57 -3.84 19.91 -5.85
N ASP A 58 -3.31 18.76 -6.28
CA ASP A 58 -2.46 18.70 -7.48
C ASP A 58 -3.27 18.50 -8.77
N GLY A 59 -4.53 18.06 -8.65
CA GLY A 59 -5.41 17.80 -9.79
C GLY A 59 -4.99 16.59 -10.64
N VAL A 60 -4.17 15.69 -10.08
CA VAL A 60 -3.68 14.48 -10.77
C VAL A 60 -3.69 13.28 -9.83
N ALA A 61 -3.58 12.09 -10.42
CA ALA A 61 -3.44 10.86 -9.66
C ALA A 61 -2.06 10.75 -8.99
N GLY A 62 -1.97 9.80 -8.05
CA GLY A 62 -0.76 9.34 -7.39
C GLY A 62 -0.78 7.82 -7.26
N ILE A 63 0.27 7.27 -6.68
CA ILE A 63 0.32 5.88 -6.22
C ILE A 63 0.29 5.87 -4.69
N TYR A 64 -0.56 5.01 -4.14
CA TYR A 64 -0.45 4.55 -2.76
C TYR A 64 0.13 3.13 -2.77
N LEU A 65 1.31 2.99 -2.18
CA LEU A 65 1.96 1.71 -1.95
C LEU A 65 1.39 1.12 -0.65
N GLU A 66 0.63 0.03 -0.81
CA GLU A 66 -0.05 -0.68 0.27
C GLU A 66 0.95 -1.63 0.97
N ASP A 67 1.54 -2.56 0.21
CA ASP A 67 2.47 -3.55 0.76
C ASP A 67 3.83 -3.41 0.09
N LEU A 68 4.90 -3.35 0.88
CA LEU A 68 6.28 -3.53 0.43
C LEU A 68 6.97 -4.57 1.29
N PHE A 69 7.28 -5.73 0.71
CA PHE A 69 7.89 -6.82 1.45
C PHE A 69 9.07 -7.43 0.72
N VAL A 70 10.14 -7.71 1.47
CA VAL A 70 11.30 -8.48 1.02
C VAL A 70 11.48 -9.65 1.99
N ARG A 71 11.45 -10.88 1.47
CA ARG A 71 11.64 -12.07 2.29
C ARG A 71 13.01 -12.03 2.99
N PRO A 72 13.12 -12.47 4.25
CA PRO A 72 14.33 -12.32 5.07
C PRO A 72 15.63 -12.72 4.38
N GLN A 73 15.66 -13.85 3.66
CA GLN A 73 16.84 -14.39 2.96
C GLN A 73 17.33 -13.54 1.77
N PHE A 74 16.50 -12.62 1.26
CA PHE A 74 16.85 -11.72 0.15
C PHE A 74 17.06 -10.26 0.59
N ARG A 75 16.99 -9.97 1.90
CA ARG A 75 17.21 -8.62 2.43
C ARG A 75 18.66 -8.15 2.23
N ARG A 76 18.88 -6.84 2.34
CA ARG A 76 20.17 -6.15 2.14
C ARG A 76 20.74 -6.25 0.71
N ARG A 77 19.92 -6.65 -0.27
CA ARG A 77 20.27 -6.67 -1.71
C ARG A 77 19.70 -5.48 -2.51
N GLY A 78 19.18 -4.46 -1.82
CA GLY A 78 18.59 -3.27 -2.46
C GLY A 78 17.22 -3.49 -3.12
N LEU A 79 16.57 -4.63 -2.93
CA LEU A 79 15.31 -4.98 -3.62
C LEU A 79 14.16 -4.01 -3.32
N ALA A 80 13.97 -3.63 -2.05
CA ALA A 80 12.93 -2.68 -1.66
C ALA A 80 13.15 -1.30 -2.30
N ARG A 81 14.40 -0.81 -2.33
CA ARG A 81 14.78 0.44 -3.02
C ARG A 81 14.50 0.35 -4.52
N LYS A 82 14.78 -0.80 -5.15
CA LYS A 82 14.48 -1.02 -6.57
C LYS A 82 12.97 -0.94 -6.83
N LEU A 83 12.15 -1.58 -6.00
CA LEU A 83 10.69 -1.51 -6.10
C LEU A 83 10.16 -0.07 -5.93
N LEU A 84 10.64 0.66 -4.92
CA LEU A 84 10.28 2.08 -4.73
C LEU A 84 10.66 2.94 -5.95
N ALA A 85 11.84 2.72 -6.52
CA ALA A 85 12.27 3.42 -7.74
C ALA A 85 11.42 3.05 -8.96
N THR A 86 10.97 1.80 -9.07
CA THR A 86 10.02 1.36 -10.12
C THR A 86 8.70 2.10 -9.98
N LEU A 87 8.12 2.18 -8.77
CA LEU A 87 6.86 2.90 -8.55
C LEU A 87 7.00 4.40 -8.77
N ALA A 88 8.13 5.00 -8.35
CA ALA A 88 8.40 6.41 -8.63
C ALA A 88 8.48 6.68 -10.15
N ARG A 89 9.02 5.74 -10.92
CA ARG A 89 9.04 5.83 -12.39
C ARG A 89 7.64 5.72 -12.99
N GLU A 90 6.82 4.79 -12.50
CA GLU A 90 5.41 4.68 -12.87
C GLU A 90 4.68 6.01 -12.63
N CYS A 91 4.94 6.68 -11.49
CA CYS A 91 4.38 8.00 -11.25
C CYS A 91 4.83 9.04 -12.30
N VAL A 92 6.13 9.14 -12.57
CA VAL A 92 6.67 10.12 -13.52
C VAL A 92 6.14 9.87 -14.94
N ASP A 93 6.17 8.63 -15.40
CA ASP A 93 5.81 8.26 -16.77
C ASP A 93 4.31 8.51 -17.06
N ASN A 94 3.46 8.45 -16.03
CA ASN A 94 2.02 8.71 -16.13
C ASN A 94 1.59 10.13 -15.68
N GLY A 95 2.53 11.02 -15.34
CA GLY A 95 2.22 12.37 -14.88
C GLY A 95 1.54 12.44 -13.51
N TYR A 96 1.77 11.43 -12.65
CA TYR A 96 1.26 11.39 -11.29
C TYR A 96 2.15 12.21 -10.34
N SER A 97 1.54 12.94 -9.40
CA SER A 97 2.27 13.90 -8.56
C SER A 97 3.02 13.28 -7.39
N ARG A 98 2.60 12.11 -6.91
CA ARG A 98 3.10 11.55 -5.64
C ARG A 98 3.07 10.03 -5.57
N LEU A 99 4.04 9.50 -4.83
CA LEU A 99 4.06 8.14 -4.30
C LEU A 99 3.95 8.25 -2.77
N SER A 100 2.97 7.59 -2.18
CA SER A 100 2.68 7.65 -0.73
C SER A 100 2.55 6.23 -0.16
N TRP A 101 2.85 6.08 1.13
CA TRP A 101 2.74 4.82 1.86
C TRP A 101 2.61 5.10 3.36
N ALA A 102 2.16 4.10 4.11
CA ALA A 102 2.25 4.09 5.56
C ALA A 102 3.42 3.22 6.04
N VAL A 103 3.85 3.44 7.27
CA VAL A 103 4.84 2.61 7.95
C VAL A 103 4.48 2.52 9.43
N LEU A 104 4.65 1.33 10.01
CA LEU A 104 4.53 1.15 11.45
C LEU A 104 5.69 1.86 12.15
N ASP A 105 5.38 2.62 13.20
CA ASP A 105 6.32 3.50 13.91
C ASP A 105 7.52 2.76 14.51
N TRP A 106 7.33 1.50 14.91
CA TRP A 106 8.40 0.64 15.43
C TRP A 106 9.35 0.12 14.34
N ASN A 107 8.98 0.19 13.07
CA ASN A 107 9.76 -0.38 11.97
C ASN A 107 10.89 0.57 11.51
N VAL A 108 11.86 0.79 12.40
CA VAL A 108 13.01 1.69 12.21
C VAL A 108 13.80 1.40 10.93
N ASN A 109 13.86 0.13 10.50
CA ASN A 109 14.56 -0.26 9.28
C ASN A 109 13.82 0.20 8.02
N ALA A 110 12.48 0.10 8.00
CA ALA A 110 11.68 0.62 6.90
C ALA A 110 11.72 2.15 6.89
N ILE A 111 11.62 2.82 8.04
CA ILE A 111 11.75 4.27 8.16
C ILE A 111 13.10 4.74 7.57
N ALA A 112 14.22 4.13 7.97
CA ALA A 112 15.53 4.48 7.45
C ALA A 112 15.66 4.25 5.92
N LEU A 113 15.01 3.21 5.38
CA LEU A 113 14.91 3.00 3.93
C LEU A 113 14.14 4.14 3.26
N TYR A 114 12.99 4.52 3.83
CA TYR A 114 12.10 5.56 3.30
C TYR A 114 12.75 6.93 3.31
N ASP A 115 13.38 7.32 4.41
CA ASP A 115 14.20 8.54 4.50
C ASP A 115 15.32 8.50 3.45
N GLY A 116 15.99 7.35 3.33
CA GLY A 116 17.08 7.14 2.38
C GLY A 116 16.67 7.13 0.90
N VAL A 117 15.38 7.11 0.56
CA VAL A 117 14.87 7.33 -0.82
C VAL A 117 14.27 8.73 -1.01
N GLY A 118 14.38 9.61 -0.01
CA GLY A 118 13.82 10.96 -0.03
C GLY A 118 12.36 11.05 0.41
N GLY A 119 11.81 9.98 1.00
CA GLY A 119 10.52 10.02 1.68
C GLY A 119 10.54 11.02 2.83
N LYS A 120 9.40 11.67 3.08
CA LYS A 120 9.23 12.61 4.19
C LYS A 120 7.94 12.27 4.94
N PRO A 121 8.00 12.06 6.27
CA PRO A 121 6.80 11.77 7.05
C PRO A 121 5.83 12.94 7.00
N GLN A 122 4.53 12.64 6.89
CA GLN A 122 3.45 13.63 6.89
C GLN A 122 2.83 13.71 8.29
N THR A 123 3.56 14.26 9.27
CA THR A 123 3.22 14.19 10.70
C THR A 123 2.00 15.02 11.12
N GLU A 124 1.54 15.93 10.27
CA GLU A 124 0.34 16.74 10.52
C GLU A 124 -0.97 15.98 10.22
N TRP A 125 -0.87 14.82 9.55
CA TRP A 125 -2.01 14.03 9.12
C TRP A 125 -2.16 12.78 9.98
N ILE A 126 -3.29 12.66 10.67
CA ILE A 126 -3.65 11.47 11.43
C ILE A 126 -4.59 10.61 10.61
N THR A 127 -4.26 9.33 10.42
CA THR A 127 -5.13 8.37 9.75
C THR A 127 -6.30 7.99 10.67
N TYR A 128 -7.52 8.32 10.27
CA TYR A 128 -8.74 7.82 10.90
C TYR A 128 -9.31 6.65 10.09
N ARG A 129 -9.85 5.64 10.76
CA ARG A 129 -10.48 4.47 10.14
C ARG A 129 -11.77 4.11 10.87
N VAL A 130 -12.82 3.86 10.10
CA VAL A 130 -14.04 3.21 10.56
C VAL A 130 -14.15 1.88 9.82
N SER A 131 -14.28 0.77 10.54
CA SER A 131 -14.26 -0.58 9.99
C SER A 131 -15.20 -1.50 10.75
N GLY A 132 -15.51 -2.66 10.17
CA GLY A 132 -16.36 -3.67 10.81
C GLY A 132 -17.78 -3.14 11.10
N PRO A 133 -18.41 -3.52 12.23
CA PRO A 133 -19.76 -3.09 12.58
C PRO A 133 -19.95 -1.57 12.60
N GLY A 134 -18.95 -0.82 13.08
CA GLY A 134 -19.02 0.65 13.13
C GLY A 134 -19.13 1.30 11.75
N LEU A 135 -18.63 0.65 10.69
CA LEU A 135 -18.80 1.13 9.32
C LEU A 135 -20.25 0.95 8.87
N SER A 136 -20.86 -0.20 9.16
CA SER A 136 -22.27 -0.46 8.87
C SER A 136 -23.20 0.50 9.63
N GLU A 137 -22.89 0.77 10.91
CA GLU A 137 -23.63 1.74 11.72
C GLU A 137 -23.49 3.17 11.20
N LEU A 138 -22.30 3.56 10.75
CA LEU A 138 -22.10 4.87 10.13
C LEU A 138 -22.91 5.00 8.84
N ALA A 139 -22.96 3.94 8.02
CA ALA A 139 -23.73 3.91 6.78
C ALA A 139 -25.24 3.96 7.00
N SER A 140 -25.74 3.55 8.17
CA SER A 140 -27.17 3.62 8.51
C SER A 140 -27.58 4.94 9.18
N ARG A 141 -26.67 5.91 9.33
CA ARG A 141 -27.04 7.24 9.81
C ARG A 141 -27.68 8.01 8.66
N ASP A 142 -28.97 8.32 8.80
CA ASP A 142 -29.68 9.20 7.87
C ASP A 142 -28.98 10.56 7.77
N VAL A 143 -28.80 11.03 6.53
CA VAL A 143 -28.63 12.46 6.26
C VAL A 143 -29.95 13.12 6.65
N PRO A 144 -30.00 14.07 7.60
CA PRO A 144 -31.23 14.82 7.86
C PRO A 144 -31.75 15.36 6.54
N GLY A 145 -33.00 15.02 6.21
CA GLY A 145 -33.57 15.19 4.88
C GLY A 145 -33.24 16.54 4.25
N SER A 146 -32.85 16.51 2.98
CA SER A 146 -33.11 17.60 2.05
C SER A 146 -34.62 17.79 1.99
N GLY A 147 -35.13 18.58 2.94
CA GLY A 147 -36.49 19.09 2.91
C GLY A 147 -36.70 19.82 1.59
N SER A 148 -37.71 19.34 0.88
CA SER A 148 -38.36 19.92 -0.30
C SER A 148 -38.48 21.44 -0.27
#